data_AF-A0A318SXL3-F1
#
_entry.id   AF-A0A318SXL3-F1
#
_cell.length_a   1.000
_cell.length_b   1.000
_cell.length_c   1.000
_cell.angle_alpha   90.00
_cell.angle_beta   90.00
_cell.angle_gamma   90.00
#
_symmetry.space_group_name_H-M   'P 1'
#
loop_
_entity.id
_entity.type
_entity.pdbx_description
1 polymer ?
#
loop_
_entity_poly.entity_id
_entity_poly.type
_entity_poly.pdbx_seq_one_letter_code
_entity_poly.pdbx_strand_id
1 'polypeptide(L)'
;MKWKHVAEHWTAFVPNILEEWPQLDEDEVQATEGDLSSFLDHFVDATGMTREDARDELSEWLQGTDPADAVMDESRDNERIIASSRDIHPGEDPFDDDGEFGDDDKDENPVGRTDDD
;
A
#
# COMPACT_ATOMS: atom_id res chain seq x y z
N MET A 1 10.90 1.08 11.00
CA MET A 1 10.86 2.57 11.00
C MET A 1 11.10 3.11 12.42
N LYS A 2 11.45 4.39 12.61
CA LYS A 2 11.54 5.04 13.93
C LYS A 2 10.52 6.18 14.03
N TRP A 3 9.88 6.37 15.18
CA TRP A 3 8.93 7.47 15.42
C TRP A 3 9.47 8.85 15.02
N LYS A 4 10.76 9.12 15.26
CA LYS A 4 11.39 10.39 14.88
C LYS A 4 11.24 10.71 13.39
N HIS A 5 11.26 9.69 12.52
CA HIS A 5 11.06 9.88 11.08
C HIS A 5 9.61 10.20 10.75
N VAL A 6 8.66 9.54 11.42
CA VAL A 6 7.23 9.82 11.31
C VAL A 6 6.94 11.25 11.75
N ALA A 7 7.49 11.68 12.89
CA ALA A 7 7.34 13.05 13.38
C ALA A 7 7.96 14.11 12.43
N GLU A 8 9.10 13.80 11.80
CA GLU A 8 9.75 14.69 10.83
C GLU A 8 8.94 14.87 9.54
N HIS A 9 8.16 13.85 9.17
CA HIS A 9 7.29 13.85 7.98
C HIS A 9 5.81 13.73 8.36
N TRP A 10 5.40 14.31 9.49
CA TRP A 10 4.10 14.04 10.11
C TRP A 10 2.93 14.11 9.14
N THR A 11 2.82 15.21 8.39
CA THR A 11 1.74 15.43 7.41
C THR A 11 1.64 14.34 6.34
N ALA A 12 2.76 13.72 5.94
CA ALA A 12 2.76 12.63 4.97
C ALA A 12 2.30 11.30 5.59
N PHE A 13 2.53 11.11 6.89
CA PHE A 13 2.18 9.89 7.61
C PHE A 13 0.78 9.92 8.22
N VAL A 14 0.19 11.09 8.48
CA VAL A 14 -1.20 11.25 8.96
C VAL A 14 -2.21 10.39 8.16
N PRO A 15 -2.27 10.43 6.82
CA PRO A 15 -3.22 9.59 6.09
C PRO A 15 -3.00 8.10 6.34
N ASN A 16 -1.75 7.64 6.37
CA ASN A 16 -1.44 6.22 6.63
C ASN A 16 -1.80 5.80 8.08
N ILE A 17 -1.63 6.70 9.04
CA ILE A 17 -2.08 6.50 10.44
C ILE A 17 -3.61 6.36 10.49
N LEU A 18 -4.35 7.16 9.74
CA LEU A 18 -5.81 7.10 9.69
C LEU A 18 -6.34 5.88 8.91
N GLU A 19 -5.56 5.35 7.97
CA GLU A 19 -5.86 4.08 7.30
C GLU A 19 -5.75 2.89 8.27
N GLU A 20 -4.71 2.86 9.10
CA GLU A 20 -4.52 1.82 10.11
C GLU A 20 -5.54 1.95 11.26
N TRP A 21 -5.79 3.19 11.70
CA TRP A 21 -6.67 3.49 12.82
C TRP A 21 -7.74 4.52 12.44
N PRO A 22 -8.79 4.10 11.71
CA PRO A 22 -9.86 4.99 11.23
C PRO A 22 -10.76 5.55 12.34
N GLN A 23 -10.60 5.06 13.58
CA GLN A 23 -11.28 5.59 14.76
C GLN A 23 -10.62 6.85 15.35
N LEU A 24 -9.42 7.21 14.89
CA LEU A 24 -8.76 8.44 15.32
C LEU A 24 -9.34 9.64 14.58
N ASP A 25 -9.57 10.75 15.29
CA ASP A 25 -9.90 12.02 14.66
C ASP A 25 -8.70 12.63 13.94
N GLU A 26 -8.86 12.92 12.65
CA GLU A 26 -7.83 13.52 11.80
C GLU A 26 -7.31 14.85 12.36
N ASP A 27 -8.21 15.76 12.74
CA ASP A 27 -7.85 17.07 13.29
C ASP A 27 -7.00 16.94 14.56
N GLU A 28 -7.36 16.02 15.46
CA GLU A 28 -6.63 15.77 16.71
C GLU A 28 -5.27 15.12 16.44
N VAL A 29 -5.21 14.15 15.53
CA VAL A 29 -3.95 13.53 15.08
C VAL A 29 -3.04 14.59 14.47
N GLN A 30 -3.54 15.44 13.58
CA GLN A 30 -2.76 16.54 13.00
C GLN A 30 -2.26 17.52 14.07
N ALA A 31 -3.10 17.88 15.03
CA ALA A 31 -2.77 18.79 16.13
C ALA A 31 -1.68 18.26 17.07
N THR A 32 -1.44 16.94 17.09
CA THR A 32 -0.32 16.38 17.88
C THR A 32 1.05 16.72 17.31
N GLU A 33 1.13 17.14 16.03
CA GLU A 33 2.38 17.54 15.35
C GLU A 33 3.53 16.53 15.48
N GLY A 34 3.21 15.23 15.56
CA GLY A 34 4.19 14.16 15.74
C GLY A 34 4.77 14.04 17.16
N ASP A 35 4.18 14.71 18.15
CA ASP A 35 4.50 14.48 19.55
C ASP A 35 3.96 13.11 19.98
N LEU A 36 4.89 12.21 20.34
CA LEU A 36 4.58 10.84 20.73
C LEU A 36 3.66 10.78 21.96
N SER A 37 3.85 11.69 22.93
CA SER A 37 3.08 11.64 24.16
C SER A 37 1.65 12.10 23.92
N SER A 38 1.46 13.19 23.19
CA SER A 38 0.14 13.71 22.81
C SER A 38 -0.59 12.71 21.90
N PHE A 39 0.11 12.12 20.93
CA PHE A 39 -0.47 11.09 20.06
C PHE A 39 -0.92 9.87 20.86
N LEU A 40 -0.08 9.35 21.77
CA LEU A 40 -0.46 8.20 22.61
C LEU A 40 -1.64 8.51 23.55
N ASP A 41 -1.77 9.74 24.03
CA ASP A 41 -2.89 10.15 24.88
C ASP A 41 -4.21 10.11 24.08
N HIS A 42 -4.21 10.71 22.89
CA HIS A 42 -5.34 10.65 21.96
C HIS A 42 -5.65 9.21 21.52
N PHE A 43 -4.62 8.43 21.22
CA PHE A 43 -4.76 7.05 20.80
C PHE A 43 -5.43 6.19 21.88
N VAL A 44 -5.04 6.37 23.14
CA VAL A 44 -5.67 5.72 24.30
C VAL A 44 -7.12 6.14 24.47
N ASP A 45 -7.42 7.44 24.33
CA ASP A 45 -8.79 7.96 24.46
C ASP A 45 -9.71 7.41 23.37
N ALA A 46 -9.26 7.42 22.11
CA ALA A 46 -10.03 6.96 20.95
C ALA A 46 -10.22 5.43 20.90
N THR A 47 -9.20 4.66 21.28
CA THR A 47 -9.25 3.18 21.24
C THR A 47 -9.78 2.56 22.54
N GLY A 48 -9.72 3.29 23.66
CA GLY A 48 -10.02 2.79 24.99
C GLY A 48 -8.99 1.79 25.53
N MET A 49 -7.83 1.65 24.88
CA MET A 49 -6.75 0.74 25.27
C MET A 49 -5.91 1.31 26.42
N THR A 50 -5.04 0.49 27.02
CA THR A 50 -4.05 1.02 27.95
C THR A 50 -2.92 1.70 27.19
N ARG A 51 -2.18 2.60 27.88
CA ARG A 51 -1.00 3.26 27.31
C ARG A 51 0.11 2.28 26.92
N GLU A 52 0.16 1.11 27.55
CA GLU A 52 1.12 0.05 27.23
C GLU A 52 0.73 -0.64 25.91
N ASP A 53 -0.52 -1.08 25.79
CA ASP A 53 -1.04 -1.69 24.56
C ASP A 53 -0.94 -0.72 23.37
N ALA A 54 -1.33 0.54 23.55
CA ALA A 54 -1.21 1.59 22.54
C ALA A 54 0.23 1.75 22.01
N ARG A 55 1.22 1.59 22.89
CA ARG A 55 2.63 1.72 22.53
C ARG A 55 3.15 0.47 21.82
N ASP A 56 2.67 -0.71 22.20
CA ASP A 56 3.00 -1.96 21.50
C ASP A 56 2.42 -1.92 20.08
N GLU A 57 1.15 -1.59 19.91
CA GLU A 57 0.49 -1.43 18.60
C GLU A 57 1.25 -0.45 17.71
N LEU A 58 1.58 0.73 18.24
CA LEU A 58 2.36 1.72 17.51
C LEU A 58 3.75 1.19 17.14
N SER A 59 4.38 0.42 18.03
CA SER A 59 5.69 -0.19 17.76
C SER A 59 5.61 -1.28 16.70
N GLU A 60 4.54 -2.07 16.67
CA GLU A 60 4.27 -3.07 15.64
C GLU A 60 4.05 -2.42 14.28
N TRP A 61 3.22 -1.37 14.20
CA TRP A 61 3.06 -0.59 12.97
C TRP A 61 4.37 0.03 12.50
N LEU A 62 5.17 0.62 13.40
CA LEU A 62 6.51 1.13 13.06
C LEU A 62 7.47 0.03 12.56
N GLN A 63 7.25 -1.23 12.92
CA GLN A 63 8.06 -2.36 12.46
C GLN A 63 7.54 -2.97 11.16
N GLY A 64 6.21 -2.97 10.95
CA GLY A 64 5.53 -3.54 9.78
C GLY A 64 5.41 -2.59 8.58
N THR A 65 5.35 -1.27 8.81
CA THR A 65 5.29 -0.27 7.73
C THR A 65 6.67 -0.12 7.08
N ASP A 66 6.79 -0.67 5.86
CA ASP A 66 7.97 -0.48 5.03
C ASP A 66 8.04 1.01 4.63
N PRO A 67 9.16 1.70 4.88
CA PRO A 67 9.29 3.15 4.65
C PRO A 67 9.12 3.58 3.19
N ALA A 68 9.03 2.64 2.25
CA ALA A 68 8.77 2.92 0.85
C ALA A 68 7.29 3.25 0.56
N ASP A 69 6.33 2.79 1.37
CA ASP A 69 4.89 2.93 1.08
C ASP A 69 4.30 4.22 1.67
N ALA A 70 4.79 4.63 2.84
CA ALA A 70 4.30 5.84 3.52
C ALA A 70 4.96 7.16 3.06
N VAL A 71 6.05 7.08 2.28
CA VAL A 71 6.71 8.24 1.64
C VAL A 71 6.56 8.12 0.12
N MET A 72 5.34 7.95 -0.36
CA MET A 72 5.01 8.10 -1.77
C MET A 72 4.70 9.57 -2.07
N ASP A 73 5.75 10.38 -2.04
CA ASP A 73 5.78 11.73 -2.59
C ASP A 73 5.82 11.61 -4.13
N GLU A 74 4.93 12.35 -4.80
CA GLU A 74 4.60 12.40 -6.24
C GLU A 74 5.79 12.71 -7.18
N SER A 75 7.01 12.76 -6.63
CA SER A 75 8.22 13.26 -7.27
C SER A 75 9.22 12.16 -7.67
N ARG A 76 8.88 10.87 -7.57
CA ARG A 76 9.80 9.76 -7.90
C ARG A 76 9.13 8.52 -8.51
N ASP A 77 8.46 8.69 -9.65
CA ASP A 77 7.84 7.60 -10.42
C ASP A 77 8.80 6.60 -11.10
N ASN A 78 10.13 6.75 -11.04
CA ASN A 78 10.97 6.09 -12.04
C ASN A 78 12.11 5.20 -11.53
N GLU A 79 11.96 4.38 -10.47
CA GLU A 79 13.00 3.34 -10.21
C GLU A 79 12.71 2.12 -9.32
N ARG A 80 11.47 1.75 -8.97
CA ARG A 80 11.24 0.56 -8.11
C ARG A 80 10.23 -0.47 -8.63
N ILE A 81 10.41 -0.91 -9.88
CA ILE A 81 9.97 -2.24 -10.33
C ILE A 81 11.00 -3.29 -9.86
N ILE A 82 11.26 -3.44 -8.54
CA ILE A 82 12.11 -4.55 -8.04
C ILE A 82 11.66 -5.01 -6.64
N ALA A 83 10.35 -5.18 -6.42
CA ALA A 83 9.85 -5.90 -5.24
C ALA A 83 8.65 -6.82 -5.52
N SER A 84 8.09 -6.82 -6.73
CA SER A 84 6.97 -7.70 -7.10
C SER A 84 7.36 -9.16 -7.39
N SER A 85 8.56 -9.60 -7.00
CA SER A 85 9.10 -10.93 -7.36
C SER A 85 9.39 -11.83 -6.17
N ARG A 86 8.61 -11.75 -5.09
CA ARG A 86 8.74 -12.78 -4.04
C ARG A 86 7.44 -13.23 -3.42
N ASP A 87 6.47 -13.51 -4.27
CA ASP A 87 5.47 -14.55 -4.00
C ASP A 87 5.23 -15.35 -5.29
N ILE A 88 6.19 -16.22 -5.61
CA ILE A 88 5.95 -17.35 -6.50
C ILE A 88 6.46 -18.56 -5.72
N HIS A 89 5.54 -19.43 -5.34
CA HIS A 89 5.83 -20.71 -4.71
C HIS A 89 6.76 -21.54 -5.63
N PRO A 90 7.74 -22.29 -5.09
CA PRO A 90 8.56 -23.16 -5.91
C PRO A 90 7.71 -24.34 -6.41
N GLY A 91 7.25 -24.27 -7.67
CA GLY A 91 6.57 -25.40 -8.32
C GLY A 91 5.62 -25.09 -9.48
N GLU A 92 5.32 -23.82 -9.79
CA GLU A 92 4.47 -23.48 -10.95
C GLU A 92 5.30 -23.32 -12.21
N ASP A 93 5.27 -24.34 -13.07
CA ASP A 93 5.83 -24.31 -14.42
C ASP A 93 4.73 -23.79 -15.38
N PRO A 94 4.88 -22.60 -16.01
CA PRO A 94 3.85 -22.01 -16.87
C PRO A 94 3.64 -22.72 -18.22
N PHE A 95 4.34 -23.82 -18.48
CA PHE A 95 4.40 -24.47 -19.79
C PHE A 95 3.72 -25.84 -19.88
N ASP A 96 3.06 -26.33 -18.83
CA ASP A 96 2.61 -27.74 -18.76
C ASP A 96 1.09 -27.93 -18.59
N ASP A 97 0.27 -27.13 -19.28
CA ASP A 97 -1.11 -27.54 -19.60
C ASP A 97 -1.39 -27.35 -21.10
N ASP A 98 -0.96 -28.37 -21.83
CA ASP A 98 -1.17 -28.64 -23.25
C ASP A 98 -2.58 -29.26 -23.40
N GLY A 99 -3.55 -28.58 -24.04
CA GLY A 99 -4.84 -29.25 -24.22
C GLY A 99 -6.06 -28.56 -24.83
N GLU A 100 -6.09 -27.26 -25.10
CA GLU A 100 -7.32 -26.63 -25.63
C GLU A 100 -7.08 -25.60 -26.74
N PHE A 101 -6.20 -25.91 -27.69
CA PHE A 101 -6.32 -25.31 -29.02
C PHE A 101 -7.45 -26.03 -29.76
N GLY A 102 -8.64 -25.41 -29.72
CA GLY A 102 -9.78 -25.83 -30.51
C GLY A 102 -9.47 -25.72 -32.01
N ASP A 103 -9.30 -26.87 -32.65
CA ASP A 103 -9.80 -27.08 -34.00
C ASP A 103 -11.26 -26.62 -34.05
N ASP A 104 -11.55 -25.51 -34.75
CA ASP A 104 -12.73 -25.38 -35.63
C ASP A 104 -12.63 -24.07 -36.45
N ASP A 105 -12.02 -24.20 -37.63
CA ASP A 105 -12.52 -23.68 -38.92
C ASP A 105 -13.65 -22.63 -38.85
N LYS A 106 -13.33 -21.30 -38.87
CA LYS A 106 -14.29 -20.24 -39.27
C LYS A 106 -13.67 -19.04 -40.00
N ASP A 107 -13.97 -19.03 -41.29
CA ASP A 107 -14.34 -17.91 -42.17
C ASP A 107 -13.49 -16.62 -42.23
N GLU A 108 -12.76 -16.53 -43.35
CA GLU A 108 -12.65 -15.41 -44.28
C GLU A 108 -13.05 -13.99 -43.81
N ASN A 109 -12.01 -13.13 -43.80
CA ASN A 109 -11.99 -11.67 -43.73
C ASN A 109 -13.32 -10.93 -44.03
N PRO A 110 -13.82 -10.11 -43.09
CA PRO A 110 -14.86 -9.17 -43.40
C PRO A 110 -14.28 -7.83 -43.88
N VAL A 111 -15.09 -7.20 -44.74
CA VAL A 111 -15.18 -5.78 -45.15
C VAL A 111 -14.19 -5.23 -46.17
N GLY A 112 -14.77 -4.89 -47.33
CA GLY A 112 -14.13 -4.21 -48.42
C GLY A 112 -13.81 -2.74 -48.14
N ARG A 113 -12.81 -2.27 -48.87
CA ARG A 113 -12.52 -0.87 -49.11
C ARG A 113 -12.39 -0.69 -50.62
N THR A 114 -13.47 -0.24 -51.24
CA THR A 114 -13.46 0.47 -52.52
C THR A 114 -12.81 1.83 -52.33
N ASP A 115 -11.77 2.13 -53.11
CA ASP A 115 -11.40 3.42 -53.76
C ASP A 115 -10.04 3.21 -54.47
N ASP A 116 -9.96 3.16 -55.81
CA ASP A 116 -9.77 4.31 -56.74
C ASP A 116 -8.28 4.51 -57.11
N ASP A 117 -7.88 3.94 -58.26
CA ASP A 117 -7.08 4.55 -59.36
C ASP A 117 -6.91 3.54 -60.52
#